data_AF-A0A6C0F5U2-F1
#
_entry.id   AF-A0A6C0F5U2-F1
#
_cell.length_a   1.000
_cell.length_b   1.000
_cell.length_c   1.000
_cell.angle_alpha   90.00
_cell.angle_beta   90.00
_cell.angle_gamma   90.00
#
_symmetry.space_group_name_H-M   'P 1'
#
loop_
_entity.id
_entity.type
_entity.pdbx_description
1 polymer ?
#
loop_
_entity_poly.entity_id
_entity_poly.type
_entity_poly.pdbx_seq_one_letter_code
_entity_poly.pdbx_strand_id
1 'polypeptide(L)'
;MERRLSKKIDEYMTGFKNNIKDKATGCGILSSEQGNQLLQYIYDYERLNLAKEDFMKRKRVKNAVPFFDRCCAKRASNEQCTRRRKEGEEFCGTHLKGTPHGVMDSQDTPAPTTQKLEVWAQDIQGIIYYIDKAFNVYQAEDILMNKTNPKIIAKYVKTGEAYSIPGFDV
;
A
#
# COMPACT_ATOMS: atom_id res chain seq x y z
N MET A 1 -21.86 9.21 14.05
CA MET A 1 -21.91 9.88 12.72
C MET A 1 -22.56 8.97 11.69
N GLU A 2 -22.12 7.71 11.58
CA GLU A 2 -22.76 6.60 10.84
C GLU A 2 -24.29 6.60 10.91
N ARG A 3 -24.87 6.36 12.10
CA ARG A 3 -26.33 6.26 12.30
C ARG A 3 -27.10 7.48 11.78
N ARG A 4 -26.51 8.68 11.87
CA ARG A 4 -27.14 9.92 11.39
C ARG A 4 -27.16 9.99 9.86
N LEU A 5 -26.09 9.52 9.20
CA LEU A 5 -26.00 9.46 7.74
C LEU A 5 -26.91 8.35 7.18
N SER A 6 -26.91 7.16 7.79
CA SER A 6 -27.82 6.08 7.41
C SER A 6 -29.28 6.54 7.51
N LYS A 7 -29.66 7.21 8.60
CA LYS A 7 -31.01 7.76 8.75
C LYS A 7 -31.38 8.75 7.64
N LYS A 8 -30.47 9.66 7.26
CA LYS A 8 -30.71 10.60 6.15
C LYS A 8 -30.90 9.89 4.81
N ILE A 9 -30.12 8.84 4.55
CA ILE A 9 -30.22 8.03 3.33
C ILE A 9 -31.56 7.29 3.32
N ASP A 10 -31.94 6.68 4.44
CA ASP A 10 -33.23 5.98 4.59
C ASP A 10 -34.42 6.92 4.39
N GLU A 11 -34.39 8.11 4.99
CA GLU A 11 -35.43 9.14 4.82
C GLU A 11 -35.53 9.58 3.35
N TYR A 12 -34.39 9.82 2.69
CA TYR A 12 -34.36 10.19 1.27
C TYR A 12 -34.89 9.07 0.36
N MET A 13 -34.44 7.82 0.55
CA MET A 13 -34.88 6.67 -0.25
C MET A 13 -36.35 6.36 -0.04
N THR A 14 -36.86 6.51 1.19
CA THR A 14 -38.29 6.35 1.49
C THR A 14 -39.12 7.44 0.79
N GLY A 15 -38.67 8.70 0.87
CA GLY A 15 -39.31 9.81 0.16
C GLY A 15 -39.29 9.61 -1.35
N PHE A 16 -38.18 9.14 -1.91
CA PHE A 16 -38.06 8.81 -3.34
C PHE A 16 -39.07 7.74 -3.78
N LYS A 17 -39.14 6.60 -3.06
CA LYS A 17 -40.10 5.52 -3.34
C LYS A 17 -41.55 6.02 -3.27
N ASN A 18 -41.87 6.85 -2.28
CA ASN A 18 -43.21 7.44 -2.13
C ASN A 18 -43.56 8.40 -3.28
N ASN A 19 -42.63 9.27 -3.70
CA ASN A 19 -42.87 10.15 -4.85
C ASN A 19 -43.11 9.38 -6.14
N ILE A 20 -42.41 8.26 -6.35
CA ILE A 20 -42.67 7.37 -7.49
C ILE A 20 -44.07 6.78 -7.39
N LYS A 21 -44.48 6.29 -6.22
CA LYS A 21 -45.83 5.77 -6.00
C LYS A 21 -46.89 6.81 -6.31
N ASP A 22 -46.74 8.02 -5.79
CA ASP A 22 -47.71 9.11 -5.99
C ASP A 22 -47.81 9.49 -7.48
N LYS A 23 -46.67 9.55 -8.18
CA LYS A 23 -46.63 9.80 -9.63
C LYS A 23 -47.25 8.65 -10.43
N ALA A 24 -46.95 7.41 -10.09
CA ALA A 24 -47.50 6.23 -10.75
C ALA A 24 -49.02 6.13 -10.57
N THR A 25 -49.52 6.52 -9.39
CA THR A 25 -50.96 6.64 -9.10
C THR A 25 -51.58 7.74 -9.96
N GLY A 26 -50.98 8.93 -9.99
CA GLY A 26 -51.48 10.07 -10.77
C GLY A 26 -51.45 9.86 -12.29
N CYS A 27 -50.58 8.99 -12.79
CA CYS A 27 -50.53 8.59 -14.20
C CYS A 27 -51.42 7.39 -14.54
N GLY A 28 -52.14 6.81 -13.58
CA GLY A 28 -53.02 5.66 -13.81
C GLY A 28 -52.30 4.33 -14.11
N ILE A 29 -50.98 4.27 -13.87
CA ILE A 29 -50.15 3.09 -14.16
C ILE A 29 -50.50 1.92 -13.22
N LEU A 30 -50.86 2.25 -11.98
CA LEU A 30 -51.23 1.27 -10.94
C LEU A 30 -52.58 0.57 -11.18
N SER A 31 -53.33 1.00 -12.20
CA SER A 31 -54.57 0.33 -12.63
C SER A 31 -54.28 -0.99 -13.37
N SER A 32 -53.05 -1.20 -13.80
CA SER A 32 -52.58 -2.44 -14.42
C SER A 32 -51.90 -3.36 -13.40
N GLU A 33 -52.06 -4.67 -13.55
CA GLU A 33 -51.37 -5.66 -12.71
C GLU A 33 -49.84 -5.52 -12.81
N GLN A 34 -49.34 -5.21 -14.01
CA GLN A 34 -47.93 -4.96 -14.30
C GLN A 34 -47.39 -3.72 -13.54
N GLY A 35 -48.22 -2.68 -13.40
CA GLY A 35 -47.88 -1.49 -12.61
C GLY A 35 -47.73 -1.80 -11.13
N ASN A 36 -48.57 -2.68 -10.58
CA ASN A 36 -48.46 -3.12 -9.19
C ASN A 36 -47.23 -4.00 -8.96
N GLN A 37 -46.92 -4.91 -9.90
CA GLN A 37 -45.68 -5.71 -9.86
C GLN A 37 -44.42 -4.83 -9.89
N LEU A 38 -44.41 -3.81 -10.76
CA LEU A 38 -43.31 -2.84 -10.83
C LEU A 38 -43.17 -2.05 -9.53
N LEU A 39 -44.28 -1.61 -8.94
CA LEU A 39 -44.25 -0.88 -7.68
C LEU A 39 -43.69 -1.74 -6.55
N GLN A 40 -44.14 -3.00 -6.45
CA GLN A 40 -43.61 -3.95 -5.49
C GLN A 40 -42.10 -4.13 -5.64
N TYR A 41 -41.61 -4.32 -6.87
CA TYR A 41 -40.18 -4.43 -7.15
C TYR A 41 -39.38 -3.20 -6.67
N ILE A 42 -39.91 -1.99 -6.87
CA ILE A 42 -39.27 -0.75 -6.42
C ILE A 42 -39.20 -0.68 -4.87
N TYR A 43 -40.25 -1.12 -4.18
CA TYR A 43 -40.26 -1.14 -2.71
C TYR A 43 -39.35 -2.20 -2.12
N ASP A 44 -39.28 -3.37 -2.76
CA ASP A 44 -38.43 -4.49 -2.34
C ASP A 44 -36.95 -4.28 -2.71
N TYR A 45 -36.64 -3.32 -3.58
CA TYR A 45 -35.27 -2.99 -3.94
C TYR A 45 -34.41 -2.67 -2.71
N GLU A 46 -33.25 -3.31 -2.65
CA GLU A 46 -32.32 -3.29 -1.53
C GLU A 46 -31.94 -1.85 -1.15
N ARG A 47 -31.91 -1.59 0.17
CA ARG A 47 -31.52 -0.28 0.69
C ARG A 47 -30.01 -0.15 0.67
N LEU A 48 -29.53 1.04 0.31
CA LEU A 48 -28.12 1.36 0.42
C LEU A 48 -27.70 1.29 1.90
N ASN A 49 -26.80 0.36 2.21
CA ASN A 49 -26.26 0.18 3.56
C ASN A 49 -24.78 0.58 3.57
N LEU A 50 -24.40 1.48 4.48
CA LEU A 50 -23.01 1.89 4.64
C LEU A 50 -22.35 1.00 5.69
N ALA A 51 -21.31 0.28 5.29
CA ALA A 51 -20.54 -0.58 6.16
C ALA A 51 -19.54 0.23 6.99
N LYS A 52 -19.03 -0.36 8.08
CA LYS A 52 -17.99 0.28 8.91
C LYS A 52 -16.75 0.66 8.10
N GLU A 53 -16.44 -0.13 7.09
CA GLU A 53 -15.32 0.08 6.18
C GLU A 53 -15.41 1.41 5.42
N ASP A 54 -16.62 1.89 5.12
CA ASP A 54 -16.85 3.17 4.44
C ASP A 54 -16.45 4.38 5.31
N PHE A 55 -16.40 4.19 6.63
CA PHE A 55 -16.03 5.23 7.60
C PHE A 55 -14.60 5.09 8.11
N MET A 56 -13.93 3.97 7.77
CA MET A 56 -12.54 3.76 8.14
C MET A 56 -11.63 4.54 7.19
N LYS A 57 -10.83 5.46 7.74
CA LYS A 57 -9.71 6.04 6.99
C LYS A 57 -8.79 4.90 6.59
N ARG A 58 -8.68 4.64 5.28
CA ARG A 58 -7.76 3.64 4.74
C ARG A 58 -6.36 3.94 5.27
N LYS A 59 -5.84 3.05 6.10
CA LYS A 59 -4.46 3.13 6.58
C LYS A 59 -3.57 2.66 5.42
N ARG A 60 -3.04 3.61 4.65
CA ARG A 60 -2.00 3.28 3.66
C ARG A 60 -0.87 2.56 4.39
N VAL A 61 -0.47 1.39 3.89
CA VAL A 61 0.73 0.71 4.37
C VAL A 61 1.87 1.71 4.24
N LYS A 62 2.45 2.08 5.39
CA LYS A 62 3.60 2.98 5.42
C LYS A 62 4.83 2.11 5.25
N ASN A 63 5.39 2.05 4.04
CA ASN A 63 6.72 1.50 3.86
C ASN A 63 7.69 2.39 4.63
N ALA A 64 8.30 1.84 5.67
CA ALA A 64 9.27 2.58 6.48
C ALA A 64 10.49 2.88 5.63
N VAL A 65 10.85 4.16 5.50
CA VAL A 65 12.10 4.56 4.84
C VAL A 65 13.25 4.17 5.78
N PRO A 66 14.28 3.45 5.30
CA PRO A 66 15.47 3.15 6.10
C PRO A 66 16.13 4.43 6.63
N PHE A 67 16.73 4.39 7.82
CA PHE A 67 17.28 5.59 8.48
C PHE A 67 18.29 6.35 7.61
N PHE A 68 19.16 5.63 6.90
CA PHE A 68 20.17 6.21 6.00
C PHE A 68 19.58 6.88 4.75
N ASP A 69 18.33 6.57 4.41
CA ASP A 69 17.60 7.17 3.30
C ASP A 69 16.66 8.28 3.75
N ARG A 70 16.55 8.54 5.06
CA ARG A 70 15.68 9.59 5.61
C ARG A 70 16.29 10.96 5.44
N CYS A 71 15.40 11.95 5.35
CA CYS A 71 15.74 13.35 5.38
C CYS A 71 16.36 13.74 6.74
N CYS A 72 17.46 14.49 6.71
CA CYS A 72 18.17 14.93 7.91
C CYS A 72 17.48 16.08 8.66
N ALA A 73 16.46 16.72 8.09
CA ALA A 73 15.75 17.84 8.75
C ALA A 73 14.81 17.38 9.87
N LYS A 74 14.66 18.23 10.88
CA LYS A 74 13.70 18.08 11.98
C LYS A 74 12.33 18.64 11.61
N ARG A 75 11.28 17.97 12.10
CA ARG A 75 9.90 18.48 12.09
C ARG A 75 9.68 19.45 13.24
N ALA A 76 8.53 20.12 13.28
CA ALA A 76 8.12 20.95 14.42
C ALA A 76 8.04 20.17 15.75
N SER A 77 7.96 18.84 15.70
CA SER A 77 8.06 17.95 16.87
C SER A 77 9.49 17.68 17.33
N ASN A 78 10.50 18.33 16.73
CA ASN A 78 11.94 18.05 16.91
C ASN A 78 12.41 16.65 16.49
N GLU A 79 11.53 15.81 15.93
CA GLU A 79 11.87 14.49 15.41
C GLU A 79 12.42 14.56 13.97
N GLN A 80 13.26 13.58 13.60
CA GLN A 80 13.74 13.42 12.23
C GLN A 80 12.58 13.25 11.25
N CYS A 81 12.67 13.93 10.11
CA CYS A 81 11.71 13.74 9.04
C CYS A 81 11.74 12.31 8.48
N THR A 82 10.60 11.62 8.57
CA THR A 82 10.46 10.23 8.08
C THR A 82 10.36 10.10 6.54
N ARG A 83 10.54 11.19 5.79
CA ARG A 83 10.47 11.18 4.31
C ARG A 83 11.84 10.81 3.74
N ARG A 84 11.86 10.17 2.57
CA ARG A 84 13.09 9.87 1.83
C ARG A 84 13.78 11.16 1.37
N ARG A 85 15.10 11.26 1.56
CA ARG A 85 15.92 12.35 1.01
C ARG A 85 15.98 12.26 -0.51
N LYS A 86 16.19 13.39 -1.19
CA LYS A 86 16.37 13.40 -2.65
C LYS A 86 17.77 12.86 -2.97
N GLU A 87 17.94 12.20 -4.12
CA GLU A 87 19.26 11.72 -4.54
C GLU A 87 20.24 12.89 -4.64
N GLY A 88 21.44 12.72 -4.06
CA GLY A 88 22.47 13.76 -3.97
C GLY A 88 22.23 14.82 -2.90
N GLU A 89 21.12 14.77 -2.16
CA GLU A 89 20.73 15.79 -1.19
C GLU A 89 20.50 15.19 0.20
N GLU A 90 20.65 15.99 1.25
CA GLU A 90 20.39 15.57 2.64
C GLU A 90 18.92 15.71 3.05
N PHE A 91 18.13 16.41 2.23
CA PHE A 91 16.76 16.77 2.54
C PHE A 91 15.75 16.16 1.57
N CYS A 92 14.52 15.94 2.05
CA CYS A 92 13.41 15.60 1.17
C CYS A 92 12.93 16.84 0.42
N GLY A 93 12.18 16.66 -0.68
CA GLY A 93 11.69 17.77 -1.51
C GLY A 93 10.94 18.88 -0.77
N THR A 94 10.37 18.61 0.41
CA THR A 94 9.69 19.62 1.23
C THR A 94 10.66 20.44 2.08
N HIS A 95 11.69 19.81 2.65
CA HIS A 95 12.72 20.51 3.42
C HIS A 95 13.81 21.14 2.53
N LEU A 96 13.83 20.80 1.23
CA LEU A 96 14.57 21.59 0.24
C LEU A 96 13.86 22.90 -0.12
N LYS A 97 12.52 22.89 -0.13
CA LYS A 97 11.69 24.05 -0.50
C LYS A 97 11.33 24.95 0.68
N GLY A 98 11.42 24.44 1.90
CA GLY A 98 11.03 25.15 3.12
C GLY A 98 12.07 24.98 4.22
N THR A 99 12.03 25.88 5.20
CA THR A 99 13.04 25.94 6.27
C THR A 99 12.89 24.75 7.21
N PRO A 100 13.96 23.94 7.41
CA PRO A 100 14.00 22.94 8.48
C PRO A 100 13.80 23.58 9.85
N HIS A 101 13.13 22.88 10.79
CA HIS A 101 13.10 23.29 12.20
C HIS A 101 14.39 22.92 12.95
N GLY A 102 15.44 22.59 12.22
CA GLY A 102 16.70 22.04 12.69
C GLY A 102 17.17 20.89 11.81
N VAL A 103 18.38 20.42 12.04
CA VAL A 103 19.00 19.28 11.35
C VAL A 103 19.38 18.25 12.41
N MET A 104 19.25 16.96 12.07
CA MET A 104 19.74 15.85 12.88
C MET A 104 21.26 15.79 12.73
N ASP A 105 21.97 15.75 13.84
CA ASP A 105 23.41 15.61 13.81
C ASP A 105 23.79 14.17 13.44
N SER A 106 24.81 14.01 12.60
CA SER A 106 25.22 12.73 12.04
C SER A 106 25.76 11.74 13.10
N GLN A 107 26.07 12.23 14.30
CA GLN A 107 26.57 11.43 15.43
C GLN A 107 25.47 10.81 16.30
N ASP A 108 24.23 11.33 16.24
CA ASP A 108 23.09 10.83 17.06
C ASP A 108 22.25 9.77 16.35
N THR A 109 22.56 9.46 15.10
CA THR A 109 21.92 8.34 14.41
C THR A 109 22.59 7.04 14.84
N PRO A 110 21.86 6.04 15.39
CA PRO A 110 22.44 4.72 15.61
C PRO A 110 23.03 4.25 14.29
N ALA A 111 24.29 3.80 14.33
CA ALA A 111 25.03 3.35 13.16
C ALA A 111 24.12 2.45 12.30
N PRO A 112 24.06 2.65 10.98
CA PRO A 112 23.11 1.93 10.13
C PRO A 112 23.36 0.43 10.27
N THR A 113 22.51 -0.26 11.03
CA THR A 113 22.53 -1.72 11.19
C THR A 113 21.99 -2.45 9.95
N THR A 114 21.58 -1.70 8.93
CA THR A 114 21.01 -2.21 7.70
C THR A 114 21.74 -1.60 6.52
N GLN A 115 22.31 -2.46 5.67
CA GLN A 115 22.98 -2.08 4.43
C GLN A 115 22.03 -2.39 3.26
N LYS A 116 21.94 -1.47 2.29
CA LYS A 116 21.25 -1.76 1.03
C LYS A 116 22.04 -2.80 0.25
N LEU A 117 21.43 -3.95 0.02
CA LEU A 117 22.02 -5.06 -0.73
C LEU A 117 21.30 -5.19 -2.07
N GLU A 118 22.06 -5.15 -3.16
CA GLU A 118 21.54 -5.36 -4.51
C GLU A 118 21.62 -6.84 -4.86
N VAL A 119 20.45 -7.45 -5.07
CA VAL A 119 20.31 -8.84 -5.49
C VAL A 119 19.74 -8.86 -6.90
N TRP A 120 20.27 -9.72 -7.76
CA TRP A 120 19.72 -9.96 -9.10
C TRP A 120 19.55 -11.46 -9.35
N ALA A 121 18.70 -11.79 -10.33
CA ALA A 121 18.49 -13.15 -10.78
C ALA A 121 19.54 -13.52 -11.83
N GLN A 122 20.19 -14.67 -11.65
CA GLN A 122 21.19 -15.22 -12.55
C GLN A 122 20.82 -16.66 -12.90
N ASP A 123 20.81 -16.98 -14.19
CA ASP A 123 20.72 -18.36 -14.65
C ASP A 123 22.08 -19.04 -14.49
N ILE A 124 22.09 -20.14 -13.72
CA ILE A 124 23.24 -21.01 -13.51
C ILE A 124 22.76 -22.44 -13.80
N GLN A 125 23.29 -23.04 -14.88
CA GLN A 125 22.93 -24.40 -15.32
C GLN A 125 21.41 -24.63 -15.52
N GLY A 126 20.66 -23.61 -15.94
CA GLY A 126 19.22 -23.71 -16.21
C GLY A 126 18.32 -23.49 -14.99
N ILE A 127 18.91 -23.17 -13.83
CA ILE A 127 18.17 -22.83 -12.60
C ILE A 127 18.44 -21.36 -12.28
N ILE A 128 17.38 -20.61 -11.98
CA ILE A 128 17.47 -19.20 -11.61
C ILE A 128 17.82 -19.07 -10.14
N TYR A 129 18.98 -18.50 -9.85
CA TYR A 129 19.43 -18.16 -8.50
C TYR A 129 19.45 -16.66 -8.27
N TYR A 130 19.20 -16.25 -7.02
CA TYR A 130 19.34 -14.86 -6.61
C TYR A 130 20.70 -14.64 -5.97
N ILE A 131 21.52 -13.78 -6.56
CA ILE A 131 22.91 -13.55 -6.15
C ILE A 131 23.22 -12.07 -5.93
N ASP A 132 24.30 -11.77 -5.19
CA ASP A 132 24.79 -10.41 -4.93
C ASP A 132 26.24 -10.19 -5.34
N LYS A 133 26.74 -8.95 -5.18
CA LYS A 133 28.15 -8.58 -5.45
C LYS A 133 29.15 -9.18 -4.47
N ALA A 134 28.69 -9.79 -3.37
CA ALA A 134 29.53 -10.37 -2.32
C ALA A 134 29.63 -11.90 -2.43
N PHE A 135 29.31 -12.46 -3.59
CA PHE A 135 29.39 -13.88 -3.90
C PHE A 135 28.40 -14.76 -3.13
N ASN A 136 27.31 -14.19 -2.62
CA ASN A 136 26.28 -14.91 -1.88
C ASN A 136 25.16 -15.36 -2.81
N VAL A 137 24.59 -16.54 -2.50
CA VAL A 137 23.37 -17.06 -3.13
C VAL A 137 22.27 -17.07 -2.07
N TYR A 138 21.13 -16.46 -2.38
CA TYR A 138 20.02 -16.29 -1.46
C TYR A 138 18.90 -17.29 -1.72
N GLN A 139 18.18 -17.63 -0.66
CA GLN A 139 16.95 -18.39 -0.75
C GLN A 139 15.87 -17.59 -1.51
N ALA A 140 15.30 -18.18 -2.57
CA ALA A 140 14.36 -17.50 -3.45
C ALA A 140 13.11 -17.01 -2.72
N GLU A 141 12.56 -17.80 -1.79
CA GLU A 141 11.36 -17.41 -1.03
C GLU A 141 11.61 -16.15 -0.20
N ASP A 142 12.77 -16.05 0.44
CA ASP A 142 13.13 -14.89 1.27
C ASP A 142 13.24 -13.60 0.43
N ILE A 143 13.74 -13.70 -0.81
CA ILE A 143 13.81 -12.58 -1.75
C ILE A 143 12.41 -12.19 -2.25
N LEU A 144 11.60 -13.17 -2.65
CA LEU A 144 10.23 -12.95 -3.12
C LEU A 144 9.34 -12.32 -2.04
N MET A 145 9.55 -12.69 -0.77
CA MET A 145 8.82 -12.12 0.38
C MET A 145 9.37 -10.78 0.87
N ASN A 146 10.41 -10.21 0.24
CA ASN A 146 11.11 -9.00 0.69
C ASN A 146 11.52 -9.07 2.16
N LYS A 147 11.99 -10.25 2.60
CA LYS A 147 12.38 -10.49 4.00
C LYS A 147 13.64 -9.70 4.34
N THR A 148 13.65 -9.07 5.51
CA THR A 148 14.85 -8.44 6.06
C THR A 148 15.87 -9.51 6.46
N ASN A 149 17.13 -9.37 6.01
CA ASN A 149 18.20 -10.35 6.18
C ASN A 149 17.84 -11.73 5.57
N PRO A 150 17.71 -11.84 4.25
CA PRO A 150 17.38 -13.09 3.57
C PRO A 150 18.47 -14.15 3.83
N LYS A 151 18.06 -15.42 3.94
CA LYS A 151 18.97 -16.53 4.22
C LYS A 151 19.93 -16.76 3.04
N ILE A 152 21.23 -16.79 3.34
CA ILE A 152 22.27 -17.22 2.39
C ILE A 152 22.30 -18.75 2.40
N ILE A 153 22.12 -19.36 1.22
CA ILE A 153 22.11 -20.82 1.05
C ILE A 153 23.43 -21.36 0.54
N ALA A 154 24.18 -20.57 -0.23
CA ALA A 154 25.48 -20.98 -0.78
C ALA A 154 26.31 -19.74 -1.17
N LYS A 155 27.53 -19.99 -1.67
CA LYS A 155 28.35 -18.98 -2.32
C LYS A 155 28.63 -19.40 -3.76
N TYR A 156 28.54 -18.44 -4.68
CA TYR A 156 28.85 -18.69 -6.09
C TYR A 156 30.28 -18.26 -6.41
N VAL A 157 30.90 -18.91 -7.39
CA VAL A 157 32.20 -18.55 -7.94
C VAL A 157 31.98 -18.11 -9.38
N LYS A 158 32.57 -16.98 -9.74
CA LYS A 158 32.59 -16.46 -11.11
C LYS A 158 33.98 -16.69 -11.72
N THR A 159 34.06 -17.55 -12.73
CA THR A 159 35.29 -17.82 -13.48
C THR A 159 35.10 -17.27 -14.89
N GLY A 160 35.55 -16.04 -15.12
CA GLY A 160 35.31 -15.33 -16.38
C GLY A 160 33.83 -14.98 -16.57
N GLU A 161 33.19 -15.55 -17.59
CA GLU A 161 31.75 -15.40 -17.86
C GLU A 161 30.89 -16.50 -17.22
N ALA A 162 31.50 -17.58 -16.75
CA ALA A 162 30.79 -18.71 -16.16
C ALA A 162 30.53 -18.49 -14.66
N TYR A 163 29.30 -18.74 -14.24
CA TYR A 163 28.88 -18.78 -12.85
C TYR A 163 28.75 -20.24 -12.43
N SER A 164 29.24 -20.57 -11.24
CA SER A 164 29.16 -21.92 -10.66
C SER A 164 28.88 -21.83 -9.16
N ILE A 165 28.20 -22.82 -8.59
CA ILE A 165 27.96 -22.89 -7.14
C ILE A 165 28.55 -24.19 -6.60
N PRO A 166 29.78 -24.19 -6.07
CA PRO A 166 30.49 -25.43 -5.68
C PRO A 166 29.78 -26.27 -4.60
N GLY A 167 28.84 -25.68 -3.86
CA GLY A 167 28.06 -26.37 -2.84
C GLY A 167 26.83 -27.11 -3.36
N PHE A 168 26.43 -26.87 -4.62
CA PHE A 168 25.40 -27.63 -5.31
C PHE A 168 26.10 -28.39 -6.43
N ASP A 169 26.62 -29.58 -6.12
CA ASP A 169 27.09 -30.54 -7.12
C ASP A 169 25.87 -30.97 -7.93
N VAL A 170 25.73 -30.43 -9.14
CA VAL A 170 24.84 -30.93 -10.19
C VAL A 170 25.70 -31.26 -11.40
#